data_AF-A0A7R9CW25-F1
#
_entry.id   AF-A0A7R9CW25-F1
#
_cell.length_a   1.000
_cell.length_b   1.000
_cell.length_c   1.000
_cell.angle_alpha   90.00
_cell.angle_beta   90.00
_cell.angle_gamma   90.00
#
_symmetry.space_group_name_H-M   'P 1'
#
loop_
_entity.id
_entity.type
_entity.pdbx_description
1 polymer ?
#
loop_
_entity_poly.entity_id
_entity_poly.type
_entity_poly.pdbx_seq_one_letter_code
_entity_poly.pdbx_strand_id
1 'polypeptide(L)'
;MEFPFTINNLFKEKIVKLKYDLLPNGFRGERRDMIDCASKISQILDDMGRASAIAQGLNKPITSGERLRNSEHLVYLLIDPEDMYDHGWTCVVFRGKGTVVGLLKVGSKNLYVYDHTGAHHEVKPLCVLDFYVHESKQRMGLGKILYEHMLKEANVLPQDLAIDKPSENFLAFLFKYYGLEHIIPQSNNYVVFDGFFADRPVTIKKYN
;
A
#
# COMPACT_ATOMS: atom_id res chain seq x y z
N MET A 1 6.35 10.13 11.03
CA MET A 1 6.66 11.46 10.48
C MET A 1 5.68 12.49 11.00
N GLU A 2 6.24 13.59 11.50
CA GLU A 2 5.49 14.76 11.99
C GLU A 2 5.33 15.78 10.86
N PHE A 3 4.23 16.54 10.90
CA PHE A 3 3.89 17.54 9.89
C PHE A 3 3.61 18.90 10.55
N PRO A 4 3.72 20.03 9.82
CA PRO A 4 3.44 21.36 10.36
C PRO A 4 1.95 21.60 10.66
N PHE A 5 1.09 20.60 10.43
CA PHE A 5 -0.34 20.61 10.73
C PHE A 5 -0.73 19.37 11.54
N THR A 6 -1.93 19.39 12.13
CA THR A 6 -2.45 18.28 12.94
C THR A 6 -3.07 17.22 12.04
N ILE A 7 -2.39 16.08 11.91
CA ILE A 7 -2.83 14.88 11.18
C ILE A 7 -4.17 14.38 11.71
N ASN A 8 -4.36 14.42 13.03
CA ASN A 8 -5.61 14.01 13.67
C ASN A 8 -6.83 14.87 13.29
N ASN A 9 -6.63 16.06 12.70
CA ASN A 9 -7.73 16.85 12.15
C ASN A 9 -8.14 16.36 10.76
N LEU A 10 -7.22 15.74 10.02
CA LEU A 10 -7.46 15.17 8.69
C LEU A 10 -8.00 13.75 8.79
N PHE A 11 -7.48 12.96 9.73
CA PHE A 11 -7.69 11.53 9.81
C PHE A 11 -8.29 11.15 11.17
N LYS A 12 -9.37 10.38 11.12
CA LYS A 12 -10.10 9.89 12.31
C LYS A 12 -10.07 8.37 12.42
N GLU A 13 -9.27 7.72 11.58
CA GLU A 13 -9.14 6.27 11.50
C GLU A 13 -7.67 5.88 11.62
N LYS A 14 -7.41 4.69 12.16
CA LYS A 14 -6.05 4.14 12.29
C LYS A 14 -5.39 3.96 10.93
N ILE A 15 -6.16 3.46 9.96
CA ILE A 15 -5.71 3.25 8.59
C ILE A 15 -6.61 4.09 7.72
N VAL A 16 -6.01 4.95 6.89
CA VAL A 16 -6.73 5.83 5.98
C VAL A 16 -6.44 5.41 4.56
N LYS A 17 -7.49 5.09 3.82
CA LYS A 17 -7.40 4.83 2.39
C LYS A 17 -7.58 6.12 1.61
N LEU A 18 -6.68 6.35 0.66
CA LEU A 18 -6.65 7.50 -0.23
C LEU A 18 -6.73 7.05 -1.68
N LYS A 19 -7.41 7.85 -2.50
CA LYS A 19 -7.57 7.67 -3.95
C LYS A 19 -7.03 8.89 -4.70
N TYR A 20 -7.30 8.95 -6.00
CA TYR A 20 -6.91 10.05 -6.89
C TYR A 20 -7.42 11.44 -6.45
N ASP A 21 -8.49 11.51 -5.66
CA ASP A 21 -9.05 12.76 -5.14
C ASP A 21 -8.19 13.38 -4.01
N LEU A 22 -7.28 12.59 -3.42
CA LEU A 22 -6.52 12.93 -2.22
C LEU A 22 -7.41 13.35 -1.05
N LEU A 23 -8.54 12.68 -0.86
CA LEU A 23 -9.41 12.89 0.29
C LEU A 23 -9.55 11.58 1.09
N PRO A 24 -9.71 11.67 2.42
CA PRO A 24 -10.02 10.49 3.21
C PRO A 24 -11.44 9.98 2.87
N ASN A 25 -11.67 8.68 3.01
CA ASN A 25 -12.99 8.10 2.82
C ASN A 25 -14.03 8.84 3.69
N GLY A 26 -15.17 9.20 3.09
CA GLY A 26 -16.27 9.82 3.81
C GLY A 26 -16.02 11.28 4.23
N PHE A 27 -15.01 11.95 3.66
CA PHE A 27 -14.78 13.38 3.88
C PHE A 27 -16.04 14.21 3.63
N ARG A 28 -16.34 15.14 4.55
CA ARG A 28 -17.43 16.11 4.44
C ARG A 28 -16.87 17.49 4.76
N GLY A 29 -17.03 18.44 3.85
CA GLY A 29 -16.55 19.81 4.01
C GLY A 29 -16.86 20.65 2.79
N GLU A 30 -16.64 21.96 2.91
CA GLU A 30 -16.85 22.88 1.80
C GLU A 30 -15.69 22.80 0.80
N ARG A 31 -15.84 23.47 -0.35
CA ARG A 31 -14.82 23.50 -1.40
C ARG A 31 -13.44 23.94 -0.88
N ARG A 32 -13.41 24.90 0.04
CA ARG A 32 -12.17 25.39 0.66
C ARG A 32 -11.49 24.30 1.50
N ASP A 33 -12.26 23.59 2.31
CA ASP A 33 -11.75 22.51 3.15
C ASP A 33 -11.25 21.33 2.33
N MET A 34 -11.93 21.01 1.21
CA MET A 34 -11.48 19.98 0.28
C MET A 34 -10.10 20.31 -0.32
N ILE A 35 -9.90 21.55 -0.78
CA ILE A 35 -8.63 21.99 -1.38
C ILE A 35 -7.50 21.95 -0.34
N ASP A 36 -7.75 22.47 0.86
CA ASP A 36 -6.77 22.46 1.96
C ASP A 36 -6.43 21.03 2.41
N CYS A 37 -7.44 20.16 2.57
CA CYS A 37 -7.26 18.75 2.91
C CYS A 37 -6.43 18.02 1.86
N ALA A 38 -6.79 18.15 0.58
CA ALA A 38 -6.07 17.53 -0.52
C ALA A 38 -4.63 18.05 -0.67
N SER A 39 -4.37 19.31 -0.32
CA SER A 39 -3.02 19.88 -0.30
C SER A 39 -2.17 19.25 0.81
N LYS A 40 -2.71 19.15 2.04
CA LYS A 40 -2.04 18.52 3.18
C LYS A 40 -1.77 17.04 2.94
N ILE A 41 -2.73 16.32 2.35
CA ILE A 41 -2.56 14.90 1.98
C ILE A 41 -1.50 14.73 0.91
N SER A 42 -1.43 15.63 -0.08
CA SER A 42 -0.35 15.62 -1.06
C SER A 42 1.02 15.72 -0.38
N GLN A 43 1.17 16.65 0.58
CA GLN A 43 2.42 16.81 1.32
C GLN A 43 2.79 15.56 2.12
N ILE A 44 1.81 14.91 2.77
CA ILE A 44 2.02 13.64 3.48
C ILE A 44 2.56 12.57 2.52
N LEU A 45 1.92 12.41 1.36
CA LEU A 45 2.32 11.42 0.36
C LEU A 45 3.70 11.69 -0.22
N ASP A 46 4.05 12.97 -0.43
CA ASP A 46 5.34 13.37 -0.96
C ASP A 46 6.47 13.05 0.02
N ASP A 47 6.27 13.31 1.30
CA ASP A 47 7.27 13.02 2.34
C ASP A 47 7.37 11.51 2.63
N MET A 48 6.24 10.82 2.78
CA MET A 48 6.20 9.34 2.91
C MET A 48 6.81 8.63 1.70
N GLY A 49 6.54 9.12 0.49
CA GLY A 49 7.11 8.58 -0.74
C GLY A 49 8.61 8.81 -0.85
N ARG A 50 9.11 9.98 -0.39
CA ARG A 50 10.54 10.27 -0.34
C ARG A 50 11.26 9.38 0.67
N ALA A 51 10.70 9.20 1.87
CA ALA A 51 11.25 8.32 2.88
C ALA A 51 11.30 6.86 2.40
N SER A 52 10.22 6.38 1.76
CA SER A 52 10.18 5.06 1.12
C SER A 52 11.28 4.89 0.07
N ALA A 53 11.48 5.91 -0.78
CA ALA A 53 12.52 5.90 -1.82
C ALA A 53 13.93 5.80 -1.23
N ILE A 54 14.22 6.56 -0.16
CA ILE A 54 15.50 6.52 0.54
C ILE A 54 15.73 5.13 1.13
N ALA A 55 14.74 4.55 1.83
CA ALA A 55 14.84 3.24 2.43
C ALA A 55 15.05 2.10 1.41
N GLN A 56 14.57 2.29 0.18
CA GLN A 56 14.73 1.35 -0.94
C GLN A 56 15.97 1.63 -1.81
N GLY A 57 16.73 2.71 -1.54
CA GLY A 57 17.87 3.11 -2.37
C GLY A 57 17.48 3.61 -3.77
N LEU A 58 16.27 4.15 -3.94
CA LEU A 58 15.78 4.66 -5.22
C LEU A 58 16.20 6.11 -5.45
N ASN A 59 16.59 6.44 -6.68
CA ASN A 59 16.96 7.81 -7.07
C ASN A 59 15.79 8.81 -7.03
N LYS A 60 14.55 8.33 -7.22
CA LYS A 60 13.34 9.16 -7.24
C LYS A 60 12.19 8.44 -6.55
N PRO A 61 11.30 9.17 -5.85
CA PRO A 61 10.12 8.58 -5.27
C PRO A 61 9.15 8.05 -6.33
N ILE A 62 8.65 6.85 -6.07
CA ILE A 62 7.63 6.17 -6.88
C ILE A 62 6.21 6.43 -6.38
N THR A 63 6.08 7.10 -5.23
CA THR A 63 4.82 7.52 -4.62
C THR A 63 4.89 9.01 -4.32
N SER A 64 3.85 9.75 -4.71
CA SER A 64 3.67 11.19 -4.46
C SER A 64 2.20 11.55 -4.60
N GLY A 65 1.78 12.71 -4.11
CA GLY A 65 0.41 13.19 -4.30
C GLY A 65 0.07 13.37 -5.79
N GLU A 66 0.99 13.93 -6.57
CA GLU A 66 0.84 14.09 -8.02
C GLU A 66 0.69 12.74 -8.74
N ARG A 67 1.52 11.74 -8.42
CA ARG A 67 1.43 10.40 -9.03
C ARG A 67 0.10 9.73 -8.69
N LEU A 68 -0.37 9.85 -7.45
CA LEU A 68 -1.64 9.27 -7.03
C LEU A 68 -2.83 9.91 -7.76
N ARG A 69 -2.87 11.24 -7.89
CA ARG A 69 -3.91 11.97 -8.64
C ARG A 69 -4.03 11.51 -10.09
N ASN A 70 -2.92 11.12 -10.71
CA ASN A 70 -2.84 10.69 -12.10
C ASN A 70 -2.86 9.16 -12.26
N SER A 71 -3.44 8.43 -11.30
CA SER A 71 -3.48 6.97 -11.31
C SER A 71 -4.78 6.42 -10.73
N GLU A 72 -5.08 5.16 -11.01
CA GLU A 72 -6.13 4.39 -10.33
C GLU A 72 -5.59 3.66 -9.09
N HIS A 73 -4.44 4.08 -8.55
CA HIS A 73 -3.84 3.44 -7.39
C HIS A 73 -4.58 3.81 -6.12
N LEU A 74 -4.43 2.97 -5.11
CA LEU A 74 -4.89 3.21 -3.76
C LEU A 74 -3.66 3.31 -2.85
N VAL A 75 -3.69 4.25 -1.91
CA VAL A 75 -2.69 4.34 -0.85
C VAL A 75 -3.37 4.17 0.50
N TYR A 76 -2.88 3.23 1.29
CA TYR A 76 -3.22 3.07 2.69
C TYR A 76 -2.14 3.72 3.55
N LEU A 77 -2.52 4.71 4.36
CA LEU A 77 -1.65 5.33 5.35
C LEU A 77 -1.98 4.75 6.74
N LEU A 78 -0.94 4.46 7.51
CA LEU A 78 -1.07 4.05 8.91
C LEU A 78 -0.72 5.23 9.82
N ILE A 79 -1.66 5.59 10.69
CA ILE A 79 -1.47 6.57 11.76
C ILE A 79 -0.98 5.83 13.01
N ASP A 80 -0.02 6.42 13.71
CA ASP A 80 0.65 5.79 14.85
C ASP A 80 -0.36 5.40 15.93
N PRO A 81 -0.48 4.10 16.27
CA PRO A 81 -1.38 3.66 17.32
C PRO A 81 -0.99 4.17 18.71
N GLU A 82 0.25 4.56 18.96
CA GLU A 82 0.66 5.15 20.25
C GLU A 82 0.04 6.54 20.47
N ASP A 83 -0.32 7.24 19.39
CA ASP A 83 -1.09 8.49 19.46
C ASP A 83 -2.59 8.22 19.71
N MET A 84 -3.01 6.96 19.88
CA MET A 84 -4.40 6.53 20.07
C MET A 84 -4.59 5.93 21.47
N TYR A 85 -5.54 6.44 22.26
CA TYR A 85 -5.97 5.78 23.50
C TYR A 85 -7.37 5.19 23.32
N ASP A 86 -7.51 3.93 23.70
CA ASP A 86 -8.81 3.26 23.87
C ASP A 86 -9.33 3.58 25.27
N HIS A 87 -10.42 4.36 25.35
CA HIS A 87 -11.08 4.67 26.61
C HIS A 87 -12.15 3.65 27.00
N GLY A 88 -12.16 2.46 26.38
CA GLY A 88 -13.16 1.45 26.64
C GLY A 88 -14.50 1.89 26.07
N TRP A 89 -14.76 1.43 24.84
CA TRP A 89 -16.00 1.54 24.05
C TRP A 89 -16.12 2.72 23.06
N THR A 90 -16.16 2.30 21.80
CA THR A 90 -16.75 2.92 20.59
C THR A 90 -16.10 4.17 19.97
N CYS A 91 -15.22 4.89 20.68
CA CYS A 91 -14.54 6.05 20.09
C CYS A 91 -13.02 6.00 20.27
N VAL A 92 -12.31 5.93 19.15
CA VAL A 92 -10.87 6.16 19.07
C VAL A 92 -10.60 7.64 19.32
N VAL A 93 -9.85 7.97 20.37
CA VAL A 93 -9.41 9.33 20.66
C VAL A 93 -7.94 9.46 20.29
N PHE A 94 -7.64 10.38 19.37
CA PHE A 94 -6.27 10.70 18.97
C PHE A 94 -5.70 11.82 19.85
N ARG A 95 -4.52 11.62 20.43
CA ARG A 95 -3.79 12.63 21.19
C ARG A 95 -2.76 13.35 20.30
N GLY A 96 -2.48 14.60 20.66
CA GLY A 96 -1.45 15.39 19.99
C GLY A 96 -1.76 15.67 18.52
N LYS A 97 -0.69 15.91 17.74
CA LYS A 97 -0.81 16.22 16.31
C LYS A 97 -1.07 14.98 15.45
N GLY A 98 -0.73 13.79 15.94
CA GLY A 98 -0.80 12.54 15.19
C GLY A 98 0.38 12.36 14.25
N THR A 99 0.81 11.11 14.09
CA THR A 99 2.01 10.76 13.33
C THR A 99 1.68 9.75 12.24
N VAL A 100 2.17 9.95 11.01
CA VAL A 100 2.06 8.93 9.95
C VAL A 100 3.29 8.00 10.03
N VAL A 101 3.06 6.70 10.13
CA VAL A 101 4.12 5.69 10.37
C VAL A 101 4.22 4.61 9.31
N GLY A 102 3.23 4.49 8.41
CA GLY A 102 3.26 3.51 7.34
C GLY A 102 2.53 3.96 6.08
N LEU A 103 2.97 3.43 4.95
CA LEU A 103 2.43 3.65 3.62
C LEU A 103 2.41 2.33 2.86
N LEU A 104 1.26 1.97 2.28
CA LEU A 104 1.11 0.84 1.37
C LEU A 104 0.35 1.30 0.13
N LYS A 105 1.01 1.29 -1.02
CA LYS A 105 0.41 1.62 -2.32
C LYS A 105 0.12 0.35 -3.10
N VAL A 106 -1.10 0.23 -3.59
CA VAL A 106 -1.53 -0.89 -4.45
C VAL A 106 -2.24 -0.37 -5.70
N GLY A 107 -2.29 -1.20 -6.73
CA GLY A 107 -3.06 -0.88 -7.94
C GLY A 107 -3.04 -2.02 -8.94
N SER A 108 -4.11 -2.16 -9.72
CA SER A 108 -4.18 -3.19 -10.74
C SER A 108 -3.25 -2.88 -11.91
N LYS A 109 -2.54 -3.89 -12.41
CA LYS A 109 -1.64 -3.77 -13.57
C LYS A 109 -1.91 -4.87 -14.56
N ASN A 110 -1.92 -4.54 -15.86
CA ASN A 110 -1.89 -5.54 -16.91
C ASN A 110 -0.47 -6.10 -16.97
N LEU A 111 -0.31 -7.39 -16.64
CA LEU A 111 0.96 -8.08 -16.61
C LEU A 111 0.94 -9.27 -17.55
N TYR A 112 2.08 -9.50 -18.19
CA TYR A 112 2.40 -10.75 -18.86
C TYR A 112 3.31 -11.53 -17.93
N VAL A 113 2.83 -12.66 -17.41
CA VAL A 113 3.55 -13.51 -16.47
C VAL A 113 3.61 -14.95 -16.96
N TYR A 114 4.61 -15.68 -16.47
CA TYR A 114 4.85 -17.08 -16.79
C TYR A 114 4.47 -17.95 -15.60
N ASP A 115 3.87 -19.11 -15.87
CA ASP A 115 3.69 -20.16 -14.88
C ASP A 115 4.90 -21.12 -14.84
N HIS A 116 4.81 -22.16 -14.00
CA HIS A 116 5.84 -23.19 -13.87
C HIS A 116 6.13 -23.99 -15.14
N THR A 117 5.18 -24.04 -16.08
CA THR A 117 5.34 -24.72 -17.37
C THR A 117 6.02 -23.82 -18.41
N GLY A 118 6.25 -22.56 -18.07
CA GLY A 118 6.72 -21.53 -19.00
C GLY A 118 5.62 -20.97 -19.90
N ALA A 119 4.35 -21.35 -19.68
CA ALA A 119 3.25 -20.79 -20.44
C ALA A 119 3.00 -19.34 -20.04
N HIS A 120 2.70 -18.50 -21.03
CA HIS A 120 2.44 -17.08 -20.84
C HIS A 120 0.97 -16.79 -20.57
N HIS A 121 0.73 -15.90 -19.61
CA HIS A 121 -0.59 -15.47 -19.20
C HIS A 121 -0.68 -13.95 -19.18
N GLU A 122 -1.66 -13.40 -19.87
CA GLU A 122 -2.06 -11.99 -19.72
C GLU A 122 -3.09 -11.89 -18.60
N VAL A 123 -2.74 -11.17 -17.53
CA VAL A 123 -3.56 -11.05 -16.32
C VAL A 123 -3.62 -9.61 -15.84
N LYS A 124 -4.65 -9.26 -15.07
CA LYS A 124 -4.79 -7.95 -14.42
C LYS A 124 -4.88 -8.10 -12.88
N PRO A 125 -3.83 -8.59 -12.19
CA PRO A 125 -3.85 -8.74 -10.73
C PRO A 125 -3.86 -7.39 -10.02
N LEU A 126 -4.26 -7.40 -8.75
CA LEU A 126 -3.90 -6.33 -7.83
C LEU A 126 -2.40 -6.45 -7.51
N CYS A 127 -1.67 -5.33 -7.60
CA CYS A 127 -0.25 -5.31 -7.34
C CYS A 127 0.10 -4.50 -6.10
N VAL A 128 1.12 -4.94 -5.36
CA VAL A 128 1.80 -4.10 -4.37
C VAL A 128 2.89 -3.30 -5.07
N LEU A 129 2.79 -1.98 -4.99
CA LEU A 129 3.58 -1.03 -5.80
C LEU A 129 4.52 -0.15 -4.98
N ASP A 130 4.29 -0.04 -3.68
CA ASP A 130 5.19 0.61 -2.72
C ASP A 130 4.76 0.17 -1.31
N PHE A 131 5.70 -0.16 -0.43
CA PHE A 131 5.38 -0.56 0.93
C PHE A 131 6.48 -0.14 1.89
N TYR A 132 6.11 0.70 2.86
CA TYR A 132 7.05 1.34 3.76
C TYR A 132 6.45 1.51 5.15
N VAL A 133 7.28 1.25 6.16
CA VAL A 133 7.04 1.58 7.56
C VAL A 133 8.24 2.36 8.03
N HIS A 134 8.00 3.48 8.71
CA HIS A 134 9.04 4.35 9.24
C HIS A 134 10.03 3.56 10.09
N GLU A 135 11.32 3.83 9.94
CA GLU A 135 12.42 3.00 10.44
C GLU A 135 12.31 2.78 11.96
N SER A 136 11.96 3.83 12.70
CA SER A 136 11.78 3.76 14.17
C SER A 136 10.60 2.90 14.63
N LYS A 137 9.73 2.49 13.72
CA LYS A 137 8.53 1.68 14.01
C LYS A 137 8.53 0.34 13.28
N GLN A 138 9.63 -0.02 12.61
CA GLN A 138 9.77 -1.31 11.96
C GLN A 138 9.85 -2.45 12.98
N ARG A 139 9.49 -3.66 12.55
CA ARG A 139 9.47 -4.89 13.37
C ARG A 139 8.50 -4.88 14.58
N MET A 140 7.66 -3.85 14.72
CA MET A 140 6.60 -3.76 15.73
C MET A 140 5.23 -4.32 15.27
N GLY A 141 5.20 -5.06 14.16
CA GLY A 141 3.94 -5.62 13.61
C GLY A 141 3.08 -4.65 12.79
N LEU A 142 3.45 -3.36 12.71
CA LEU A 142 2.67 -2.34 11.98
C LEU A 142 2.49 -2.65 10.48
N GLY A 143 3.53 -3.18 9.83
CA GLY A 143 3.42 -3.60 8.43
C GLY A 143 2.38 -4.71 8.24
N LYS A 144 2.26 -5.65 9.18
CA LYS A 144 1.26 -6.72 9.13
C LYS A 144 -0.15 -6.14 9.25
N ILE A 145 -0.36 -5.25 10.21
CA ILE A 145 -1.64 -4.54 10.39
C ILE A 145 -2.08 -3.82 9.10
N LEU A 146 -1.17 -3.11 8.44
CA LEU A 146 -1.47 -2.38 7.21
C LEU A 146 -1.78 -3.33 6.04
N TYR A 147 -0.99 -4.39 5.90
CA TYR A 147 -1.14 -5.37 4.83
C TYR A 147 -2.43 -6.19 4.98
N GLU A 148 -2.73 -6.69 6.18
CA GLU A 148 -3.96 -7.44 6.49
C GLU A 148 -5.22 -6.61 6.25
N HIS A 149 -5.18 -5.32 6.60
CA HIS A 149 -6.28 -4.41 6.30
C HIS A 149 -6.52 -4.31 4.80
N MET A 150 -5.46 -4.13 4.00
CA MET A 150 -5.55 -4.08 2.55
C MET A 150 -6.08 -5.40 1.96
N LEU A 151 -5.59 -6.55 2.41
CA LEU A 151 -6.07 -7.87 1.95
C LEU A 151 -7.56 -8.06 2.23
N LYS A 152 -7.99 -7.73 3.46
CA LYS A 152 -9.38 -7.86 3.90
C LYS A 152 -10.30 -6.96 3.09
N GLU A 153 -9.91 -5.71 2.85
CA GLU A 153 -10.72 -4.76 2.09
C GLU A 153 -10.79 -5.14 0.60
N ALA A 154 -9.67 -5.57 0.01
CA ALA A 154 -9.62 -5.99 -1.39
C ALA A 154 -10.23 -7.39 -1.62
N ASN A 155 -10.47 -8.15 -0.55
CA ASN A 155 -10.94 -9.54 -0.58
C ASN A 155 -10.06 -10.43 -1.48
N VAL A 156 -8.74 -10.39 -1.23
CA VAL A 156 -7.73 -11.18 -1.97
C VAL A 156 -6.84 -11.95 -1.02
N LEU A 157 -6.28 -13.08 -1.49
CA LEU A 157 -5.25 -13.80 -0.75
C LEU A 157 -3.86 -13.22 -1.05
N PRO A 158 -2.88 -13.36 -0.13
CA PRO A 158 -1.51 -12.90 -0.35
C PRO A 158 -0.89 -13.44 -1.64
N GLN A 159 -1.13 -14.71 -1.95
CA GLN A 159 -0.62 -15.39 -3.16
C GLN A 159 -1.23 -14.88 -4.47
N ASP A 160 -2.37 -14.18 -4.42
CA ASP A 160 -3.00 -13.60 -5.61
C ASP A 160 -2.35 -12.29 -6.05
N LEU A 161 -1.50 -11.72 -5.22
CA LEU A 161 -0.87 -10.43 -5.48
C LEU A 161 0.40 -10.60 -6.33
N ALA A 162 0.59 -9.67 -7.26
CA ALA A 162 1.89 -9.46 -7.90
C ALA A 162 2.63 -8.33 -7.19
N ILE A 163 3.95 -8.44 -7.05
CA ILE A 163 4.74 -7.48 -6.27
C ILE A 163 5.80 -6.85 -7.14
N ASP A 164 5.77 -5.52 -7.28
CA ASP A 164 6.73 -4.77 -8.08
C ASP A 164 8.03 -4.60 -7.28
N LYS A 165 9.12 -5.25 -7.73
CA LYS A 165 10.48 -5.16 -7.13
C LYS A 165 10.49 -5.28 -5.59
N PRO A 166 10.05 -6.39 -5.00
CA PRO A 166 10.07 -6.54 -3.55
C PRO A 166 11.50 -6.43 -3.00
N SER A 167 11.66 -5.73 -1.88
CA SER A 167 12.91 -5.76 -1.10
C SER A 167 13.06 -7.11 -0.39
N GLU A 168 14.28 -7.47 -0.01
CA GLU A 168 14.55 -8.68 0.78
C GLU A 168 13.76 -8.69 2.10
N ASN A 169 13.64 -7.51 2.74
CA ASN A 169 12.83 -7.35 3.94
C ASN A 169 11.35 -7.65 3.69
N PHE A 170 10.83 -7.30 2.52
CA PHE A 170 9.44 -7.57 2.17
C PHE A 170 9.24 -9.05 1.81
N LEU A 171 10.16 -9.68 1.09
CA LEU A 171 10.15 -11.12 0.85
C LEU A 171 10.16 -11.91 2.17
N ALA A 172 11.05 -11.55 3.11
CA ALA A 172 11.10 -12.17 4.43
C ALA A 172 9.81 -11.94 5.25
N PHE A 173 9.17 -10.78 5.10
CA PHE A 173 7.87 -10.49 5.70
C PHE A 173 6.78 -11.42 5.13
N LEU A 174 6.75 -11.60 3.81
CA LEU A 174 5.75 -12.43 3.14
C LEU A 174 5.91 -13.91 3.50
N PHE A 175 7.15 -14.41 3.51
CA PHE A 175 7.47 -15.75 3.98
C PHE A 175 7.01 -15.96 5.43
N LYS A 176 7.42 -15.06 6.34
CA LYS A 176 7.12 -15.18 7.78
C LYS A 176 5.62 -15.21 8.10
N TYR A 177 4.82 -14.35 7.46
CA TYR A 177 3.42 -14.16 7.85
C TYR A 177 2.42 -14.89 6.95
N TYR A 178 2.79 -15.21 5.72
CA TYR A 178 1.88 -15.80 4.74
C TYR A 178 2.43 -17.07 4.08
N GLY A 179 3.62 -17.55 4.46
CA GLY A 179 4.20 -18.79 3.92
C GLY A 179 4.58 -18.70 2.44
N LEU A 180 4.69 -17.48 1.89
CA LEU A 180 5.05 -17.27 0.49
C LEU A 180 6.56 -17.48 0.31
N GLU A 181 6.93 -18.73 0.02
CA GLU A 181 8.33 -19.17 -0.13
C GLU A 181 8.75 -19.29 -1.60
N HIS A 182 7.92 -19.95 -2.41
CA HIS A 182 8.26 -20.31 -3.78
C HIS A 182 7.88 -19.20 -4.75
N ILE A 183 8.90 -18.48 -5.24
CA ILE A 183 8.77 -17.45 -6.26
C ILE A 183 8.77 -18.10 -7.65
N ILE A 184 7.84 -17.69 -8.51
CA ILE A 184 7.83 -18.04 -9.93
C ILE A 184 8.62 -16.96 -10.68
N PRO A 185 9.80 -17.28 -11.25
CA PRO A 185 10.64 -16.28 -11.91
C PRO A 185 9.90 -15.61 -13.08
N GLN A 186 10.00 -14.28 -13.17
CA GLN A 186 9.41 -13.50 -14.25
C GLN A 186 10.51 -12.77 -15.04
N SER A 187 10.29 -12.52 -16.32
CA SER A 187 11.19 -11.69 -17.15
C SER A 187 11.01 -10.19 -16.91
N ASN A 188 9.92 -9.81 -16.22
CA ASN A 188 9.65 -8.45 -15.79
C ASN A 188 10.15 -8.24 -14.35
N ASN A 189 9.95 -7.03 -13.81
CA ASN A 189 10.39 -6.68 -12.46
C ASN A 189 9.40 -7.13 -11.35
N TYR A 190 8.35 -7.87 -11.70
CA TYR A 190 7.35 -8.34 -10.74
C TYR A 190 7.72 -9.73 -10.21
N VAL A 191 7.34 -9.97 -8.97
CA VAL A 191 7.40 -11.27 -8.31
C VAL A 191 5.98 -11.76 -8.09
N VAL A 192 5.75 -13.03 -8.42
CA VAL A 192 4.53 -13.78 -8.09
C VAL A 192 4.95 -15.09 -7.41
N PHE A 193 4.05 -15.65 -6.60
CA PHE A 193 4.33 -16.86 -5.83
C PHE A 193 3.47 -18.03 -6.29
N ASP A 194 3.81 -19.23 -5.82
CA ASP A 194 2.94 -20.40 -5.93
C ASP A 194 1.52 -20.09 -5.45
N GLY A 195 0.53 -20.64 -6.16
CA GLY A 195 -0.88 -20.35 -5.92
C GLY A 195 -1.44 -19.16 -6.71
N PHE A 196 -0.59 -18.29 -7.28
CA PHE A 196 -1.05 -17.12 -8.06
C PHE A 196 -1.98 -17.46 -9.24
N PHE A 197 -1.83 -18.67 -9.80
CA PHE A 197 -2.61 -19.15 -10.95
C PHE A 197 -3.75 -20.12 -10.58
N ALA A 198 -3.92 -20.48 -9.30
CA ALA A 198 -4.78 -21.60 -8.88
C ALA A 198 -6.26 -21.44 -9.24
N ASP A 199 -6.77 -20.21 -9.31
CA ASP A 199 -8.20 -19.91 -9.54
C ASP A 199 -8.44 -18.91 -10.68
N ARG A 200 -7.49 -18.76 -11.60
CA ARG A 200 -7.62 -17.78 -12.69
C ARG A 200 -8.12 -18.44 -13.98
N PRO A 201 -9.17 -17.89 -14.63
CA PRO A 201 -9.51 -18.30 -15.99
C PRO A 201 -8.35 -17.89 -16.90
N VAL A 202 -7.52 -18.86 -17.25
CA VAL A 202 -6.42 -18.69 -18.19
C VAL A 202 -7.00 -18.35 -19.56
N THR A 203 -6.82 -17.11 -20.01
CA THR A 203 -7.08 -16.76 -21.41
C THR A 203 -5.85 -17.14 -22.22
N ILE A 204 -5.82 -18.38 -22.72
CA ILE A 204 -4.74 -18.83 -23.62
C ILE A 204 -4.90 -18.10 -24.94
N LYS A 205 -4.11 -17.05 -25.17
CA LYS A 205 -3.92 -16.53 -26.54
C LYS A 205 -2.97 -17.48 -27.25
N LYS A 206 -3.52 -18.35 -28.10
CA LYS A 206 -2.73 -19.10 -29.09
C LYS A 206 -2.19 -18.08 -30.10
N TYR A 207 -0.88 -17.84 -30.08
CA TYR A 207 -0.22 -17.20 -31.20
C TYR A 207 -0.11 -18.25 -32.32
N ASN A 208 -0.85 -18.01 -33.42
CA ASN A 208 -0.67 -18.73 -34.68
C ASN A 208 0.52 -18.15 -35.45
#